data_AF-A0ABD1ZIG2-F1
#
_entry.id   AF-A0ABD1ZIG2-F1
#
_cell.length_a   1.000
_cell.length_b   1.000
_cell.length_c   1.000
_cell.angle_alpha   90.00
_cell.angle_beta   90.00
_cell.angle_gamma   90.00
#
_symmetry.space_group_name_H-M   'P 1'
#
loop_
_entity.id
_entity.type
_entity.pdbx_description
1 polymer ?
#
loop_
_entity_poly.entity_id
_entity_poly.type
_entity_poly.pdbx_seq_one_letter_code
_entity_poly.pdbx_strand_id
1 'polypeptide(L)'
;MAPARAFSSSWLIITSSVVLFATLCAAISPYAPGLSESYYAKSCPQAAEIIEHYVTKYLKKDSTFAGAFNRLQFHDCWVGGCDGSVLLNSTATNSAEREAHVNFGLRGIKEVDEIKAALEYACPGVVSCADILIIAARDATVKAGGPWWPVALGRKDGSESVDLLADANLPFLVFPSPC
;
A
#
# COMPACT_ATOMS: atom_id res chain seq x y z
N MET A 1 13.91 -10.37 59.36
CA MET A 1 14.26 -11.32 58.28
C MET A 1 12.97 -11.87 57.69
N ALA A 2 12.62 -11.47 56.46
CA ALA A 2 11.46 -12.03 55.76
C ALA A 2 11.87 -13.31 55.02
N PRO A 3 11.04 -14.37 55.01
CA PRO A 3 11.38 -15.62 54.33
C PRO A 3 11.35 -15.43 52.81
N ALA A 4 12.39 -15.91 52.13
CA ALA A 4 12.41 -16.01 50.68
C ALA A 4 11.27 -16.96 50.25
N ARG A 5 10.30 -16.46 49.49
CA ARG A 5 9.25 -17.29 48.90
C ARG A 5 9.89 -18.18 47.85
N ALA A 6 9.96 -19.48 48.13
CA ALA A 6 10.35 -20.49 47.16
C ALA A 6 9.25 -20.57 46.09
N PHE A 7 9.56 -20.19 44.86
CA PHE A 7 8.63 -20.35 43.75
C PHE A 7 8.60 -21.82 43.33
N SER A 8 7.41 -22.42 43.43
CA SER A 8 7.15 -23.80 43.00
C SER A 8 7.48 -24.00 41.53
N SER A 9 8.03 -25.16 41.16
CA SER A 9 8.30 -25.56 39.78
C SER A 9 7.06 -25.47 38.89
N SER A 10 5.87 -25.66 39.45
CA SER A 10 4.59 -25.47 38.76
C SER A 10 4.36 -24.02 38.31
N TRP A 11 4.86 -23.03 39.06
CA TRP A 11 4.72 -21.62 38.71
C TRP A 11 5.64 -21.21 37.55
N LEU A 12 6.82 -21.82 37.46
CA LEU A 12 7.75 -21.64 36.34
C LEU A 12 7.20 -22.27 35.04
N ILE A 13 6.53 -23.41 35.13
CA ILE A 13 5.89 -24.05 33.98
C ILE A 13 4.70 -23.22 33.49
N ILE A 14 3.83 -22.76 34.39
CA ILE A 14 2.65 -21.95 34.03
C ILE A 14 3.09 -20.62 33.40
N THR A 15 4.08 -19.94 33.98
CA THR A 15 4.58 -18.68 33.42
C THR A 15 5.25 -18.89 32.06
N SER A 16 6.04 -19.95 31.89
CA SER A 16 6.62 -20.32 30.59
C SER A 16 5.55 -20.62 29.53
N SER A 17 4.52 -21.40 29.86
CA SER A 17 3.42 -21.71 28.94
C SER A 17 2.60 -20.47 28.57
N VAL A 18 2.33 -19.56 29.52
CA VAL A 18 1.62 -18.29 29.26
C VAL A 18 2.45 -17.37 28.37
N VAL A 19 3.76 -17.27 28.61
CA VAL A 19 4.67 -16.50 27.75
C VAL A 19 4.72 -17.10 26.35
N LEU A 20 4.86 -18.43 26.22
CA LEU A 20 4.90 -19.12 24.93
C LEU A 20 3.60 -18.91 24.14
N PHE A 21 2.44 -19.01 24.80
CA PHE A 21 1.13 -18.80 24.17
C PHE A 21 0.92 -17.33 23.75
N ALA A 22 1.33 -16.37 24.58
CA ALA A 22 1.27 -14.95 24.24
C ALA A 22 2.19 -14.59 23.05
N THR A 23 3.39 -15.18 22.99
CA THR A 23 4.29 -15.01 21.83
C THR A 23 3.75 -15.66 20.57
N LEU A 24 3.06 -16.80 20.68
CA LEU A 24 2.44 -17.47 19.53
C LEU A 24 1.30 -16.64 18.95
N CYS A 25 0.46 -16.02 19.80
CA CYS A 25 -0.64 -15.15 19.36
C CYS A 25 -0.15 -13.84 18.71
N ALA A 26 0.95 -13.25 19.21
CA ALA A 26 1.52 -12.03 18.63
C ALA A 26 2.18 -12.26 17.25
N ALA A 27 2.54 -13.49 16.91
CA ALA A 27 3.17 -13.84 15.64
C ALA A 27 2.17 -14.01 14.48
N ILE A 28 0.86 -13.96 14.73
CA ILE A 28 -0.19 -14.21 13.72
C ILE A 28 -0.72 -12.90 13.15
N SER A 29 0.15 -12.05 12.59
CA SER A 29 -0.33 -10.96 11.72
C SER A 29 -0.63 -11.56 10.34
N PRO A 30 -1.81 -11.29 9.74
CA PRO A 30 -2.08 -11.70 8.36
C PRO A 30 -1.28 -10.87 7.34
N TYR A 31 -0.54 -9.86 7.79
CA TYR A 31 0.17 -8.90 6.95
C TYR A 31 1.68 -9.12 6.94
N ALA A 32 2.33 -8.67 5.88
CA ALA A 32 3.79 -8.67 5.79
C ALA A 32 4.40 -7.89 6.98
N PRO A 33 5.61 -8.28 7.44
CA PRO A 33 6.29 -7.61 8.54
C PRO A 33 6.36 -6.09 8.33
N GLY A 34 6.00 -5.34 9.37
CA GLY A 34 6.00 -3.88 9.34
C GLY A 34 4.72 -3.22 8.80
N LEU A 35 3.78 -4.00 8.23
CA LEU A 35 2.49 -3.49 7.78
C LEU A 35 1.41 -3.60 8.86
N SER A 36 0.54 -2.60 8.94
CA SER A 36 -0.59 -2.55 9.88
C SER A 36 -1.71 -1.63 9.37
N GLU A 37 -2.96 -1.95 9.69
CA GLU A 37 -4.11 -1.10 9.36
C GLU A 37 -4.07 0.26 10.09
N SER A 38 -3.39 0.32 11.23
CA SER A 38 -3.30 1.52 12.08
C SER A 38 -1.97 2.26 11.93
N TYR A 39 -1.19 1.98 10.87
CA TYR A 39 0.16 2.52 10.67
C TYR A 39 0.21 4.06 10.79
N TYR A 40 -0.74 4.77 10.18
CA TYR A 40 -0.81 6.23 10.20
C TYR A 40 -1.72 6.81 11.29
N ALA A 41 -2.32 5.99 12.15
CA ALA A 41 -3.32 6.43 13.12
C ALA A 41 -2.81 7.50 14.11
N LYS A 42 -1.50 7.49 14.41
CA LYS A 42 -0.86 8.48 15.29
C LYS A 42 -0.16 9.61 14.53
N SER A 43 0.48 9.30 13.41
CA SER A 43 1.34 10.24 12.68
C SER A 43 0.56 11.12 11.69
N CYS A 44 -0.49 10.58 11.06
CA CYS A 44 -1.37 11.33 10.17
C CYS A 44 -2.79 10.74 10.20
N PRO A 45 -3.59 11.03 11.25
CA PRO A 45 -4.92 10.44 11.40
C PRO A 45 -5.89 10.84 10.29
N GLN A 46 -5.71 12.01 9.67
CA GLN A 46 -6.53 12.50 8.56
C GLN A 46 -6.15 11.92 7.18
N ALA A 47 -5.12 11.08 7.08
CA ALA A 47 -4.60 10.61 5.80
C ALA A 47 -5.66 9.91 4.95
N ALA A 48 -6.39 8.95 5.54
CA ALA A 48 -7.42 8.19 4.83
C ALA A 48 -8.58 9.09 4.36
N GLU A 49 -8.98 10.06 5.19
CA GLU A 49 -10.05 11.01 4.85
C GLU A 49 -9.66 11.92 3.68
N ILE A 50 -8.42 12.44 3.68
CA ILE A 50 -7.89 13.25 2.57
C ILE A 50 -7.89 12.43 1.28
N ILE A 51 -7.38 11.21 1.30
CA ILE A 51 -7.33 10.35 0.11
C ILE A 51 -8.76 10.07 -0.40
N GLU A 52 -9.67 9.67 0.48
CA GLU A 52 -11.06 9.38 0.12
C GLU A 52 -11.75 10.59 -0.51
N HIS A 53 -11.51 11.80 0.03
CA HIS A 53 -12.06 13.04 -0.49
C HIS A 53 -11.64 13.27 -1.95
N TYR A 54 -10.35 13.16 -2.24
CA TYR A 54 -9.81 13.37 -3.59
C TYR A 54 -10.26 12.27 -4.55
N VAL A 55 -10.23 11.00 -4.13
CA VAL A 55 -10.75 9.88 -4.93
C VAL A 55 -12.22 10.14 -5.30
N THR A 56 -13.04 10.52 -4.32
CA THR A 56 -14.45 10.87 -4.55
C THR A 56 -14.59 12.05 -5.53
N LYS A 57 -13.75 13.08 -5.40
CA LYS A 57 -13.72 14.24 -6.31
C LYS A 57 -13.43 13.81 -7.76
N TYR A 58 -12.45 12.93 -7.99
CA TYR A 58 -12.13 12.46 -9.34
C TYR A 58 -13.20 11.53 -9.91
N LEU A 59 -13.74 10.60 -9.11
CA LEU A 59 -14.80 9.70 -9.56
C LEU A 59 -16.10 10.44 -9.91
N LYS A 60 -16.42 11.52 -9.18
CA LYS A 60 -17.57 12.39 -9.52
C LYS A 60 -17.38 13.12 -10.84
N LYS A 61 -16.13 13.48 -11.18
CA LYS A 61 -15.80 14.16 -12.43
C LYS A 61 -15.78 13.17 -13.60
N ASP A 62 -15.23 11.99 -13.38
CA ASP A 62 -15.13 10.90 -14.36
C ASP A 62 -15.07 9.55 -13.63
N SER A 63 -16.12 8.75 -13.77
CA SER A 63 -16.26 7.46 -13.09
C SER A 63 -15.21 6.43 -13.55
N THR A 64 -14.57 6.63 -14.70
CA THR A 64 -13.51 5.72 -15.20
C THR A 64 -12.24 5.78 -14.36
N PHE A 65 -12.08 6.80 -13.50
CA PHE A 65 -11.00 6.83 -12.52
C PHE A 65 -11.04 5.67 -11.54
N ALA A 66 -12.20 5.03 -11.34
CA ALA A 66 -12.25 3.82 -10.53
C ALA A 66 -11.37 2.71 -11.10
N GLY A 67 -11.44 2.48 -12.42
CA GLY A 67 -10.56 1.55 -13.13
C GLY A 67 -9.12 2.06 -13.23
N ALA A 68 -8.94 3.38 -13.38
CA ALA A 68 -7.60 3.98 -13.45
C ALA A 68 -6.77 3.75 -12.18
N PHE A 69 -7.33 4.02 -11.00
CA PHE A 69 -6.62 3.81 -9.73
C PHE A 69 -6.32 2.33 -9.48
N ASN A 70 -7.28 1.44 -9.76
CA ASN A 70 -7.05 0.00 -9.65
C ASN A 70 -5.97 -0.50 -10.62
N ARG A 71 -5.98 -0.03 -11.88
CA ARG A 71 -4.93 -0.33 -12.85
C ARG A 71 -3.58 0.20 -12.36
N LEU A 72 -3.52 1.44 -11.88
CA LEU A 72 -2.28 2.04 -11.39
C LEU A 72 -1.68 1.26 -10.20
N GLN A 73 -2.51 0.86 -9.23
CA GLN A 73 -2.08 -0.04 -8.15
C GLN A 73 -1.56 -1.37 -8.70
N PHE A 74 -2.29 -2.00 -9.63
CA PHE A 74 -1.90 -3.30 -10.19
C PHE A 74 -0.53 -3.20 -10.88
N HIS A 75 -0.34 -2.16 -11.70
CA HIS A 75 0.89 -1.95 -12.44
C HIS A 75 2.09 -1.68 -11.52
N ASP A 76 1.90 -0.94 -10.43
CA ASP A 76 2.92 -0.76 -9.39
C ASP A 76 3.29 -2.09 -8.74
N CYS A 77 2.29 -2.79 -8.16
CA CYS A 77 2.55 -4.00 -7.38
C CYS A 77 3.17 -5.17 -8.16
N TRP A 78 3.03 -5.19 -9.50
CA TRP A 78 3.57 -6.26 -10.34
C TRP A 78 5.02 -6.04 -10.77
N VAL A 79 5.58 -4.84 -10.57
CA VAL A 79 6.93 -4.47 -10.98
C VAL A 79 7.69 -4.03 -9.72
N GLY A 80 8.64 -4.83 -9.25
CA GLY A 80 9.40 -4.51 -8.02
C GLY A 80 8.61 -4.60 -6.71
N GLY A 81 7.27 -4.63 -6.76
CA GLY A 81 6.37 -4.72 -5.61
C GLY A 81 5.58 -3.43 -5.44
N CYS A 82 4.72 -3.36 -4.41
CA CYS A 82 3.91 -2.16 -4.17
C CYS A 82 4.77 -1.08 -3.50
N ASP A 83 5.58 -0.35 -4.26
CA ASP A 83 6.54 0.63 -3.77
C ASP A 83 6.40 2.01 -4.43
N GLY A 84 5.40 2.26 -5.27
CA GLY A 84 5.20 3.54 -5.94
C GLY A 84 6.24 3.87 -7.01
N SER A 85 7.10 2.92 -7.41
CA SER A 85 8.10 3.07 -8.48
C SER A 85 7.46 3.49 -9.81
N VAL A 86 6.23 3.07 -10.09
CA VAL A 86 5.48 3.46 -11.29
C VAL A 86 5.20 4.97 -11.39
N LEU A 87 5.32 5.71 -10.28
CA LEU A 87 5.08 7.16 -10.23
C LEU A 87 6.33 7.97 -10.59
N LEU A 88 7.51 7.34 -10.57
CA LEU A 88 8.78 8.02 -10.84
C LEU A 88 8.88 8.46 -12.31
N ASN A 89 9.53 9.61 -12.53
CA ASN A 89 9.77 10.14 -13.87
C ASN A 89 11.09 9.62 -14.42
N SER A 90 11.17 9.51 -15.75
CA SER A 90 12.43 9.23 -16.46
C SER A 90 13.48 10.29 -16.15
N THR A 91 14.73 9.85 -16.05
CA THR A 91 15.89 10.72 -15.85
C THR A 91 16.72 10.76 -17.13
N ALA A 92 17.75 11.60 -17.16
CA ALA A 92 18.64 11.68 -18.32
C ALA A 92 19.38 10.36 -18.63
N THR A 93 19.47 9.46 -17.65
CA THR A 93 20.23 8.21 -17.73
C THR A 93 19.35 6.96 -17.66
N ASN A 94 18.05 7.10 -17.43
CA ASN A 94 17.16 5.96 -17.21
C ASN A 94 15.71 6.24 -17.68
N SER A 95 15.09 5.24 -18.27
CA SER A 95 13.69 5.27 -18.71
C SER A 95 12.81 4.65 -17.61
N ALA A 96 11.85 5.42 -17.09
CA ALA A 96 10.97 4.98 -16.01
C ALA A 96 9.86 4.07 -16.53
N GLU A 97 9.25 3.29 -15.63
CA GLU A 97 8.14 2.39 -15.93
C GLU A 97 7.01 3.05 -16.70
N ARG A 98 6.77 4.34 -16.47
CA ARG A 98 5.74 5.12 -17.17
C ARG A 98 5.91 5.14 -18.69
N GLU A 99 7.13 4.98 -19.18
CA GLU A 99 7.47 4.97 -20.60
C GLU A 99 7.42 3.55 -21.20
N ALA A 100 7.18 2.52 -20.38
CA ALA A 100 7.05 1.15 -20.84
C ALA A 100 5.86 1.00 -21.81
N HIS A 101 6.02 0.14 -22.81
CA HIS A 101 5.00 -0.10 -23.82
C HIS A 101 3.67 -0.56 -23.19
N VAL A 102 3.75 -1.47 -22.20
CA VAL A 102 2.60 -1.98 -21.44
C VAL A 102 1.90 -0.92 -20.59
N ASN A 103 2.60 0.18 -20.25
CA ASN A 103 2.08 1.29 -19.46
C ASN A 103 1.45 2.40 -20.32
N PHE A 104 1.28 2.15 -21.62
CA PHE A 104 0.54 3.05 -22.48
C PHE A 104 -0.87 3.36 -21.92
N GLY A 105 -1.21 4.65 -21.91
CA GLY A 105 -2.49 5.15 -21.43
C GLY A 105 -2.72 5.01 -19.93
N LEU A 106 -1.67 4.84 -19.12
CA LEU A 106 -1.80 4.83 -17.65
C LEU A 106 -2.33 6.19 -17.16
N ARG A 107 -3.37 6.15 -16.33
CA ARG A 107 -4.05 7.33 -15.77
C ARG A 107 -3.97 7.27 -14.24
N GLY A 108 -4.22 8.38 -13.56
CA GLY A 108 -4.23 8.45 -12.09
C GLY A 108 -2.94 9.00 -11.48
N ILE A 109 -1.85 9.12 -12.26
CA ILE A 109 -0.55 9.58 -11.75
C ILE A 109 -0.63 11.03 -11.25
N LYS A 110 -1.19 11.93 -12.07
CA LYS A 110 -1.35 13.34 -11.71
C LYS A 110 -2.30 13.51 -10.52
N GLU A 111 -3.32 12.67 -10.45
CA GLU A 111 -4.28 12.65 -9.37
C GLU A 111 -3.64 12.20 -8.05
N VAL A 112 -2.73 11.22 -8.11
CA VAL A 112 -1.91 10.80 -6.97
C VAL A 112 -0.94 11.92 -6.55
N ASP A 113 -0.34 12.65 -7.49
CA ASP A 113 0.50 13.81 -7.17
C ASP A 113 -0.29 14.90 -6.42
N GLU A 114 -1.53 15.19 -6.85
CA GLU A 114 -2.41 16.14 -6.17
C GLU A 114 -2.80 15.66 -4.75
N ILE A 115 -3.06 14.36 -4.58
CA ILE A 115 -3.32 13.74 -3.27
C ILE A 115 -2.08 13.85 -2.38
N LYS A 116 -0.92 13.50 -2.92
CA LYS A 116 0.36 13.57 -2.21
C LYS A 116 0.65 15.00 -1.77
N ALA A 117 0.43 15.99 -2.61
CA ALA A 117 0.61 17.41 -2.24
C ALA A 117 -0.31 17.82 -1.07
N ALA A 118 -1.56 17.36 -1.07
CA ALA A 118 -2.49 17.63 0.04
C ALA A 118 -2.06 16.95 1.35
N LEU A 119 -1.55 15.71 1.26
CA LEU A 119 -1.01 14.99 2.41
C LEU A 119 0.27 15.61 2.93
N GLU A 120 1.18 16.04 2.06
CA GLU A 120 2.41 16.74 2.47
C GLU A 120 2.11 18.08 3.14
N TYR A 121 1.03 18.76 2.74
CA TYR A 121 0.57 19.96 3.44
C TYR A 121 0.04 19.64 4.86
N ALA A 122 -0.67 18.53 5.03
CA ALA A 122 -1.27 18.14 6.31
C ALA A 122 -0.30 17.44 7.27
N CYS A 123 0.58 16.58 6.74
CA CYS A 123 1.52 15.74 7.48
C CYS A 123 2.79 15.47 6.64
N PRO A 124 3.75 16.42 6.65
CA PRO A 124 4.93 16.37 5.80
C PRO A 124 5.79 15.12 6.03
N GLY A 125 6.15 14.42 4.95
CA GLY A 125 7.06 13.28 4.94
C GLY A 125 6.54 12.03 5.65
N VAL A 126 5.22 11.94 5.90
CA VAL A 126 4.64 10.83 6.66
C VAL A 126 4.11 9.72 5.76
N VAL A 127 3.19 10.05 4.85
CA VAL A 127 2.45 9.06 4.05
C VAL A 127 3.23 8.75 2.77
N SER A 128 3.51 7.47 2.50
CA SER A 128 4.22 7.05 1.30
C SER A 128 3.31 7.12 0.07
N CYS A 129 3.90 7.38 -1.11
CA CYS A 129 3.19 7.31 -2.38
C CYS A 129 2.65 5.90 -2.64
N ALA A 130 3.41 4.88 -2.27
CA ALA A 130 2.98 3.48 -2.32
C ALA A 130 1.66 3.25 -1.56
N ASP A 131 1.52 3.74 -0.33
CA ASP A 131 0.27 3.57 0.43
C ASP A 131 -0.88 4.43 -0.11
N ILE A 132 -0.59 5.59 -0.72
CA ILE A 132 -1.62 6.38 -1.42
C ILE A 132 -2.25 5.56 -2.54
N LEU A 133 -1.46 4.83 -3.33
CA LEU A 133 -1.98 3.97 -4.42
C LEU A 133 -2.96 2.92 -3.89
N ILE A 134 -2.59 2.23 -2.80
CA ILE A 134 -3.40 1.15 -2.23
C ILE A 134 -4.70 1.69 -1.63
N ILE A 135 -4.64 2.79 -0.88
CA ILE A 135 -5.84 3.41 -0.32
C ILE A 135 -6.73 3.95 -1.44
N ALA A 136 -6.15 4.62 -2.45
CA ALA A 136 -6.90 5.21 -3.54
C ALA A 136 -7.66 4.17 -4.36
N ALA A 137 -7.04 3.03 -4.65
CA ALA A 137 -7.68 1.93 -5.36
C ALA A 137 -8.76 1.21 -4.51
N ARG A 138 -8.55 1.05 -3.21
CA ARG A 138 -9.61 0.56 -2.29
C ARG A 138 -10.80 1.51 -2.29
N ASP A 139 -10.57 2.80 -2.05
CA ASP A 139 -11.63 3.81 -2.01
C ASP A 139 -12.35 3.90 -3.36
N ALA A 140 -11.62 3.87 -4.46
CA ALA A 140 -12.16 3.81 -5.81
C ALA A 140 -13.10 2.62 -6.01
N THR A 141 -12.71 1.44 -5.53
CA THR A 141 -13.51 0.22 -5.61
C THR A 141 -14.80 0.34 -4.82
N VAL A 142 -14.72 0.83 -3.58
CA VAL A 142 -15.90 1.03 -2.73
C VAL A 142 -16.86 2.05 -3.35
N LYS A 143 -16.34 3.18 -3.86
CA LYS A 143 -17.14 4.22 -4.51
C LYS A 143 -17.75 3.75 -5.84
N ALA A 144 -17.15 2.77 -6.51
CA ALA A 144 -17.71 2.12 -7.68
C ALA A 144 -18.76 1.04 -7.35
N GLY A 145 -19.08 0.82 -6.06
CA GLY A 145 -20.07 -0.17 -5.60
C GLY A 145 -19.48 -1.55 -5.26
N GLY A 146 -18.15 -1.66 -5.19
CA GLY A 146 -17.45 -2.87 -4.76
C GLY A 146 -17.46 -3.06 -3.22
N PRO A 147 -16.92 -4.19 -2.75
CA PRO A 147 -16.82 -4.46 -1.32
C PRO A 147 -15.80 -3.54 -0.65
N TRP A 148 -15.97 -3.33 0.65
CA TRP A 148 -14.94 -2.69 1.49
C TRP A 148 -14.07 -3.76 2.15
N TRP A 149 -12.76 -3.48 2.26
CA TRP A 149 -11.83 -4.32 2.99
C TRP A 149 -10.80 -3.48 3.77
N PRO A 150 -10.25 -4.03 4.86
CA PRO A 150 -9.14 -3.40 5.57
C PRO A 150 -7.87 -3.43 4.71
N VAL A 151 -7.12 -2.33 4.73
CA VAL A 151 -5.85 -2.20 4.03
C VAL A 151 -4.75 -2.07 5.06
N ALA A 152 -3.78 -2.98 5.03
CA ALA A 152 -2.55 -2.82 5.79
C ALA A 152 -1.64 -1.80 5.12
N LEU A 153 -1.12 -0.87 5.91
CA LEU A 153 -0.31 0.28 5.51
C LEU A 153 1.08 0.21 6.13
N GLY A 154 2.00 1.03 5.65
CA GLY A 154 3.40 1.07 6.06
C GLY A 154 4.39 0.80 4.92
N ARG A 155 3.93 0.78 3.66
CA ARG A 155 4.80 0.62 2.49
C ARG A 155 5.76 1.78 2.38
N LYS A 156 6.92 1.53 1.77
CA LYS A 156 7.96 2.54 1.53
C LYS A 156 8.10 2.77 0.04
N ASP A 157 8.45 4.00 -0.30
CA ASP A 157 8.59 4.39 -1.69
C ASP A 157 9.89 3.85 -2.28
N GLY A 158 9.80 3.23 -3.45
CA GLY A 158 10.90 2.76 -4.27
C GLY A 158 11.71 3.94 -4.80
N SER A 159 12.97 3.68 -5.17
CA SER A 159 13.89 4.69 -5.70
C SER A 159 14.36 4.39 -7.13
N GLU A 160 13.94 3.25 -7.68
CA GLU A 160 14.28 2.80 -9.01
C GLU A 160 12.98 2.54 -9.76
N SER A 161 12.97 2.86 -11.05
CA SER A 161 11.84 2.62 -11.95
C SER A 161 12.41 2.35 -13.32
N VAL A 162 12.13 1.18 -13.91
CA VAL A 162 12.75 0.74 -15.16
C VAL A 162 11.68 0.20 -16.10
N ASP A 163 11.53 0.82 -17.27
CA ASP A 163 10.56 0.44 -18.31
C ASP A 163 10.65 -1.02 -18.73
N LEU A 164 11.85 -1.55 -18.93
CA LEU A 164 12.08 -2.94 -19.32
C LEU A 164 11.56 -3.93 -18.28
N LEU A 165 11.57 -3.57 -16.99
CA LEU A 165 10.99 -4.42 -15.94
C LEU A 165 9.46 -4.42 -16.02
N ALA A 166 8.85 -3.28 -16.34
CA ALA A 166 7.41 -3.22 -16.57
C ALA A 166 7.00 -4.08 -17.78
N ASP A 167 7.67 -3.91 -18.92
CA ASP A 167 7.38 -4.69 -20.14
C ASP A 167 7.61 -6.20 -19.96
N ALA A 168 8.53 -6.60 -19.09
CA ALA A 168 8.81 -8.02 -18.81
C ALA A 168 7.81 -8.66 -17.83
N ASN A 169 7.31 -7.92 -16.84
CA ASN A 169 6.49 -8.48 -15.76
C ASN A 169 5.00 -8.31 -15.99
N LEU A 170 4.58 -7.26 -16.69
CA LEU A 170 3.17 -6.99 -16.91
C LEU A 170 2.65 -7.78 -18.11
N PRO A 171 1.45 -8.38 -17.99
CA PRO A 171 0.86 -9.09 -19.11
C PRO A 171 0.50 -8.09 -20.22
N PHE A 172 1.13 -8.24 -21.38
CA PHE A 172 0.67 -7.56 -22.59
C PHE A 172 -0.52 -8.33 -23.18
N LEU A 173 -1.44 -7.60 -23.82
CA LEU A 173 -2.55 -8.19 -24.57
C LEU A 173 -1.99 -8.90 -25.82
N VAL A 174 -1.47 -10.11 -25.64
CA VAL A 174 -1.17 -11.00 -26.75
C VAL A 174 -2.47 -11.67 -27.17
N PHE A 175 -3.08 -11.18 -28.26
CA PHE A 175 -4.07 -11.96 -29.00
C PHE A 175 -3.37 -13.26 -29.44
N PRO A 176 -3.76 -14.46 -28.97
CA PRO A 176 -5.09 -14.86 -28.51
C PRO A 176 -5.07 -15.46 -27.09
N SER A 177 -5.52 -14.72 -26.08
CA SER A 177 -6.12 -15.39 -24.92
C SER A 177 -7.46 -16.00 -25.39
N PRO A 178 -7.71 -17.30 -25.22
CA PRO A 178 -8.88 -18.01 -25.77
C PRO A 178 -10.20 -17.70 -25.03
N CYS A 179 -10.37 -16.46 -24.55
CA CYS A 179 -11.55 -15.99 -23.84
C CYS A 179 -12.11 -14.75 -24.51
#